data_AF-A0A349VJT7-F1
#
_entry.id   AF-A0A349VJT7-F1
#
_cell.length_a   1.000
_cell.length_b   1.000
_cell.length_c   1.000
_cell.angle_alpha   90.00
_cell.angle_beta   90.00
_cell.angle_gamma   90.00
#
_symmetry.space_group_name_H-M   'P 1'
#
loop_
_entity.id
_entity.type
_entity.pdbx_description
1 polymer ?
#
loop_
_entity_poly.entity_id
_entity_poly.type
_entity_poly.pdbx_seq_one_letter_code
_entity_poly.pdbx_strand_id
1 'polypeptide(L)'
;AADFGLAEEADLFATWETFLNLATILNFLYGDEAEAQKYFKQYKKLLSQQGFDEEPAFQGTLENFVAIRFADMAEVKLGDLRQLIDAMIRRSLVQGLAQGNLKTFNRFIKLAKAVYDKRYGAAERGEDTMLDYNKLLPFPKLLENSFQKVITEESLAILLRARMWAWAPEQLRQSVYQSTKDTLERQALAADLDPLRAFPPPQGDDQSASEKPTTTSISE
;
A
#
# COMPACT_ATOMS: atom_id res chain seq x y z
N ALA A 1 -19.55 22.37 -37.43
CA ALA A 1 -18.27 21.67 -37.23
C ALA A 1 -17.47 22.50 -36.26
N ALA A 2 -17.03 21.94 -35.13
CA ALA A 2 -16.18 22.68 -34.20
C ALA A 2 -14.85 22.98 -34.89
N ASP A 3 -14.48 24.25 -34.88
CA ASP A 3 -13.24 24.76 -35.46
C ASP A 3 -12.09 24.35 -34.53
N PHE A 4 -11.49 23.18 -34.80
CA PHE A 4 -10.25 22.80 -34.13
C PHE A 4 -9.13 23.62 -34.76
N GLY A 5 -8.75 24.71 -34.08
CA GLY A 5 -7.59 25.51 -34.47
C GLY A 5 -6.33 24.67 -34.60
N LEU A 6 -5.35 25.17 -35.35
CA LEU A 6 -4.04 24.53 -35.47
C LEU A 6 -3.41 24.43 -34.07
N ALA A 7 -2.93 23.25 -33.69
CA ALA A 7 -2.29 23.04 -32.39
C ALA A 7 -1.08 23.97 -32.25
N GLU A 8 -1.05 24.76 -31.18
CA GLU A 8 0.07 25.64 -30.87
C GLU A 8 1.18 24.86 -30.16
N GLU A 9 2.39 25.42 -30.13
CA GLU A 9 3.53 24.80 -29.45
C GLU A 9 3.22 24.53 -27.97
N ALA A 10 2.47 25.44 -27.33
CA ALA A 10 1.99 25.30 -25.96
C ALA A 10 1.07 24.08 -25.76
N ASP A 11 0.21 23.76 -26.73
CA ASP A 11 -0.70 22.60 -26.66
C ASP A 11 0.08 21.28 -26.75
N LEU A 12 1.10 21.24 -27.61
CA LEU A 12 2.00 20.09 -27.73
C LEU A 12 2.79 19.88 -26.43
N PHE A 13 3.24 20.96 -25.80
CA PHE A 13 3.94 20.89 -24.52
C PHE A 13 3.04 20.39 -23.39
N ALA A 14 1.82 20.93 -23.26
CA ALA A 14 0.87 20.47 -22.24
C ALA A 14 0.52 18.99 -22.42
N THR A 15 0.36 18.55 -23.67
CA THR A 15 0.10 17.14 -23.99
C THR A 15 1.31 16.26 -23.64
N TRP A 16 2.52 16.72 -23.95
CA TRP A 16 3.76 16.01 -23.66
C TRP A 16 4.06 15.92 -22.16
N GLU A 17 3.82 16.99 -21.41
CA GLU A 17 3.89 17.00 -19.96
C GLU A 17 2.92 16.00 -19.34
N THR A 18 1.66 16.01 -19.79
CA THR A 18 0.64 15.06 -19.33
C THR A 18 1.08 13.62 -19.60
N PHE A 19 1.58 13.36 -20.81
CA PHE A 19 2.12 12.05 -21.17
C PHE A 19 3.27 11.63 -20.27
N LEU A 20 4.28 12.48 -20.07
CA LEU A 20 5.46 12.15 -19.27
C LEU A 20 5.13 11.91 -17.79
N ASN A 21 4.23 12.72 -17.23
CA ASN A 21 3.72 12.53 -15.87
C ASN A 21 3.06 11.14 -15.73
N LEU A 22 2.12 10.84 -16.63
CA LEU A 22 1.33 9.61 -16.59
C LEU A 22 2.17 8.37 -16.89
N ALA A 23 3.07 8.45 -17.88
CA ALA A 23 4.01 7.38 -18.21
C ALA A 23 4.97 7.08 -17.05
N THR A 24 5.47 8.11 -16.38
CA THR A 24 6.33 7.94 -15.19
C THR A 24 5.60 7.21 -14.08
N ILE A 25 4.39 7.66 -13.73
CA ILE A 25 3.58 7.05 -12.67
C ILE A 25 3.22 5.60 -13.03
N LEU A 26 2.70 5.34 -14.23
CA LEU A 26 2.28 4.00 -14.63
C LEU A 26 3.44 3.00 -14.64
N ASN A 27 4.57 3.34 -15.25
CA ASN A 27 5.73 2.44 -15.28
C ASN A 27 6.24 2.15 -13.88
N PHE A 28 6.26 3.16 -12.99
CA PHE A 28 6.64 2.97 -11.59
C PHE A 28 5.71 1.99 -10.87
N LEU A 29 4.39 2.10 -11.10
CA LEU A 29 3.39 1.21 -10.49
C LEU A 29 3.44 -0.21 -11.07
N TYR A 30 3.79 -0.37 -12.34
CA TYR A 30 3.77 -1.68 -13.01
C TYR A 30 5.04 -2.51 -12.84
N GLY A 31 6.09 -1.97 -12.24
CA GLY A 31 7.32 -2.73 -12.01
C GLY A 31 8.54 -2.15 -12.72
N ASP A 32 8.33 -1.42 -13.81
CA ASP A 32 9.36 -0.94 -14.73
C ASP A 32 10.02 0.36 -14.23
N GLU A 33 10.88 0.21 -13.21
CA GLU A 33 11.64 1.32 -12.63
C GLU A 33 12.57 1.98 -13.66
N ALA A 34 13.12 1.22 -14.61
CA ALA A 34 14.05 1.75 -15.61
C ALA A 34 13.32 2.71 -16.55
N GLU A 35 12.16 2.29 -17.07
CA GLU A 35 11.37 3.11 -17.97
C GLU A 35 10.72 4.29 -17.23
N ALA A 36 10.27 4.09 -15.99
CA ALA A 36 9.79 5.17 -15.13
C ALA A 36 10.88 6.24 -14.87
N GLN A 37 12.10 5.81 -14.57
CA GLN A 37 13.23 6.71 -14.34
C GLN A 37 13.62 7.47 -15.61
N LYS A 38 13.51 6.83 -16.77
CA LYS A 38 13.74 7.45 -18.08
C LYS A 38 12.73 8.57 -18.34
N TYR A 39 11.43 8.31 -18.17
CA TYR A 39 10.40 9.33 -18.35
C TYR A 39 10.51 10.46 -17.32
N PHE A 40 10.82 10.14 -16.06
CA PHE A 40 11.04 11.15 -15.03
C PHE A 40 12.19 12.10 -15.37
N LYS A 41 13.30 11.58 -15.89
CA LYS A 41 14.43 12.42 -16.37
C LYS A 41 14.02 13.32 -17.53
N GLN A 42 13.21 12.82 -18.47
CA GLN A 42 12.70 13.62 -19.58
C GLN A 42 11.78 14.73 -19.06
N TYR A 43 10.92 14.42 -18.10
CA TYR A 43 10.00 15.40 -17.53
C TYR A 43 10.74 16.50 -16.76
N LYS A 44 11.70 16.13 -15.93
CA LYS A 44 12.55 17.09 -15.21
C LYS A 44 13.31 18.02 -16.18
N LYS A 45 13.80 17.47 -17.30
CA LYS A 45 14.45 18.27 -18.34
C LYS A 45 13.48 19.27 -18.98
N LEU A 46 12.25 18.83 -19.29
CA LEU A 46 11.21 19.69 -19.86
C LEU A 46 10.88 20.87 -18.93
N LEU A 47 10.66 20.59 -17.64
CA LEU A 47 10.31 21.63 -16.66
C LEU A 47 11.45 22.60 -16.37
N SER A 48 12.69 22.11 -16.34
CA SER A 48 13.85 22.99 -16.21
C SER A 48 13.98 23.97 -17.38
N GLN A 49 13.57 23.58 -18.60
CA GLN A 49 13.53 24.50 -19.75
C GLN A 49 12.46 25.59 -19.60
N GLN A 50 11.46 25.38 -18.74
CA GLN A 50 10.37 26.31 -18.48
C GLN A 50 10.54 27.11 -17.18
N GLY A 51 11.64 26.90 -16.44
CA GLY A 51 11.91 27.59 -15.17
C GLY A 51 11.11 27.05 -13.97
N PHE A 52 10.61 25.82 -14.05
CA PHE A 52 9.91 25.13 -12.96
C PHE A 52 10.79 24.10 -12.23
N ASP A 53 12.11 24.25 -12.31
CA ASP A 53 13.08 23.36 -11.65
C ASP A 53 13.03 23.41 -10.11
N GLU A 54 12.43 24.46 -9.56
CA GLU A 54 12.24 24.62 -8.12
C GLU A 54 11.02 23.87 -7.56
N GLU A 55 10.17 23.29 -8.40
CA GLU A 55 8.98 22.57 -7.91
C GLU A 55 9.36 21.39 -7.00
N PRO A 56 8.77 21.26 -5.80
CA PRO A 56 9.13 20.23 -4.82
C PRO A 56 9.05 18.79 -5.36
N ALA A 57 8.14 18.54 -6.31
CA ALA A 57 7.98 17.26 -6.98
C ALA A 57 9.24 16.80 -7.75
N PHE A 58 10.09 17.74 -8.19
CA PHE A 58 11.22 17.48 -9.09
C PHE A 58 12.59 17.66 -8.43
N GLN A 59 12.62 18.16 -7.20
CA GLN A 59 13.83 18.24 -6.38
C GLN A 59 14.22 16.91 -5.72
N GLY A 60 13.31 15.93 -5.72
CA GLY A 60 13.50 14.62 -5.10
C GLY A 60 13.87 13.48 -6.06
N THR A 61 13.75 12.25 -5.54
CA THR A 61 13.85 11.02 -6.35
C THR A 61 12.56 10.75 -7.11
N LEU A 62 12.58 9.74 -7.99
CA LEU A 62 11.39 9.25 -8.69
C LEU A 62 10.27 8.86 -7.70
N GLU A 63 10.63 8.22 -6.59
CA GLU A 63 9.69 7.84 -5.52
C GLU A 63 9.05 9.08 -4.89
N ASN A 64 9.84 10.13 -4.62
CA ASN A 64 9.32 11.39 -4.08
C ASN A 64 8.37 12.06 -5.07
N PHE A 65 8.73 12.10 -6.36
CA PHE A 65 7.88 12.63 -7.42
C PHE A 65 6.53 11.90 -7.45
N VAL A 66 6.56 10.57 -7.50
CA VAL A 66 5.34 9.74 -7.54
C VAL A 66 4.52 9.95 -6.27
N ALA A 67 5.14 9.94 -5.08
CA ALA A 67 4.46 10.18 -3.82
C ALA A 67 3.80 11.56 -3.77
N ILE A 68 4.47 12.60 -4.28
CA ILE A 68 3.95 13.96 -4.33
C ILE A 68 2.74 14.02 -5.25
N ARG A 69 2.83 13.50 -6.48
CA ARG A 69 1.71 13.48 -7.42
C ARG A 69 0.49 12.72 -6.88
N PHE A 70 0.72 11.62 -6.17
CA PHE A 70 -0.35 10.88 -5.51
C PHE A 70 -1.00 11.64 -4.36
N ALA A 71 -0.19 12.31 -3.53
CA ALA A 71 -0.72 13.16 -2.46
C ALA A 71 -1.50 14.35 -3.02
N ASP A 72 -0.99 15.01 -4.06
CA ASP A 72 -1.66 16.16 -4.69
C ASP A 72 -3.03 15.72 -5.29
N MET A 73 -3.09 14.53 -5.91
CA MET A 73 -4.35 13.95 -6.40
C MET A 73 -5.34 13.65 -5.25
N ALA A 74 -4.85 13.22 -4.09
CA ALA A 74 -5.67 12.92 -2.92
C ALA A 74 -6.10 14.19 -2.14
N GLU A 75 -5.33 15.27 -2.18
CA GLU A 75 -5.67 16.53 -1.51
C GLU A 75 -6.91 17.20 -2.13
N VAL A 76 -7.22 16.91 -3.40
CA VAL A 76 -8.43 17.40 -4.07
C VAL A 76 -9.71 16.88 -3.37
N LYS A 77 -9.66 15.76 -2.63
CA LYS A 77 -10.78 15.23 -1.82
C LYS A 77 -10.24 14.42 -0.63
N LEU A 78 -10.30 14.95 0.60
CA LEU A 78 -9.79 14.29 1.82
C LEU A 78 -10.26 12.83 2.06
N GLY A 79 -11.46 12.46 1.61
CA GLY A 79 -11.93 11.07 1.66
C GLY A 79 -11.11 10.09 0.80
N ASP A 80 -10.37 10.62 -0.17
CA ASP A 80 -9.64 9.87 -1.18
C ASP A 80 -8.25 9.47 -0.69
N LEU A 81 -7.66 10.16 0.30
CA LEU A 81 -6.32 9.81 0.80
C LEU A 81 -6.31 8.44 1.49
N ARG A 82 -7.28 8.17 2.36
CA ARG A 82 -7.43 6.86 3.00
C ARG A 82 -7.65 5.77 1.97
N GLN A 83 -8.56 6.01 1.03
CA GLN A 83 -8.88 5.06 -0.03
C GLN A 83 -7.68 4.81 -0.94
N LEU A 84 -6.87 5.83 -1.20
CA LEU A 84 -5.66 5.73 -1.98
C LEU A 84 -4.60 4.86 -1.26
N ILE A 85 -4.35 5.12 0.02
CA ILE A 85 -3.45 4.32 0.84
C ILE A 85 -3.95 2.87 0.92
N ASP A 86 -5.23 2.66 1.20
CA ASP A 86 -5.86 1.33 1.22
C ASP A 86 -5.74 0.62 -0.14
N ALA A 87 -5.91 1.34 -1.25
CA ALA A 87 -5.76 0.79 -2.60
C ALA A 87 -4.32 0.39 -2.90
N MET A 88 -3.34 1.21 -2.51
CA MET A 88 -1.91 0.87 -2.63
C MET A 88 -1.55 -0.35 -1.78
N ILE A 89 -2.02 -0.41 -0.54
CA ILE A 89 -1.80 -1.57 0.34
C ILE A 89 -2.47 -2.80 -0.28
N ARG A 90 -3.75 -2.75 -0.67
CA ARG A 90 -4.44 -3.88 -1.31
C ARG A 90 -3.71 -4.35 -2.58
N ARG A 91 -3.23 -3.42 -3.40
CA ARG A 91 -2.44 -3.77 -4.59
C ARG A 91 -1.11 -4.44 -4.21
N SER A 92 -0.44 -3.99 -3.16
CA SER A 92 0.76 -4.64 -2.61
C SER A 92 0.48 -6.09 -2.18
N LEU A 93 -0.68 -6.36 -1.59
CA LEU A 93 -1.06 -7.69 -1.13
C LEU A 93 -1.38 -8.61 -2.32
N VAL A 94 -2.20 -8.14 -3.25
CA VAL A 94 -2.67 -8.96 -4.38
C VAL A 94 -1.59 -9.14 -5.46
N GLN A 95 -0.87 -8.07 -5.83
CA GLN A 95 0.17 -8.14 -6.88
C GLN A 95 1.55 -8.46 -6.33
N GLY A 96 1.79 -8.21 -5.03
CA GLY A 96 3.02 -8.58 -4.36
C GLY A 96 2.90 -9.96 -3.72
N LEU A 97 2.27 -10.04 -2.54
CA LEU A 97 2.28 -11.26 -1.73
C LEU A 97 1.59 -12.45 -2.41
N ALA A 98 0.41 -12.26 -3.02
CA ALA A 98 -0.31 -13.38 -3.66
C ALA A 98 0.45 -13.99 -4.87
N GLN A 99 1.37 -13.21 -5.45
CA GLN A 99 2.23 -13.62 -6.57
C GLN A 99 3.65 -13.99 -6.14
N GLY A 100 3.99 -13.91 -4.85
CA GLY A 100 5.36 -14.11 -4.35
C GLY A 100 6.35 -13.02 -4.78
N ASN A 101 5.84 -11.86 -5.24
CA ASN A 101 6.67 -10.74 -5.70
C ASN A 101 6.90 -9.73 -4.57
N LEU A 102 7.87 -10.04 -3.71
CA LEU A 102 8.23 -9.18 -2.57
C LEU A 102 8.75 -7.80 -2.99
N LYS A 103 9.34 -7.66 -4.20
CA LYS A 103 9.77 -6.36 -4.72
C LYS A 103 8.57 -5.44 -4.91
N THR A 104 7.52 -5.94 -5.57
CA THR A 104 6.26 -5.22 -5.77
C THR A 104 5.58 -4.89 -4.45
N PHE A 105 5.49 -5.86 -3.53
CA PHE A 105 4.96 -5.64 -2.18
C PHE A 105 5.67 -4.46 -1.49
N ASN A 106 6.99 -4.55 -1.36
CA ASN A 106 7.79 -3.54 -0.67
C ASN A 106 7.70 -2.16 -1.34
N ARG A 107 7.64 -2.10 -2.67
CA ARG A 107 7.50 -0.83 -3.41
C ARG A 107 6.18 -0.13 -3.06
N PHE A 108 5.06 -0.85 -3.15
CA PHE A 108 3.75 -0.27 -2.86
C PHE A 108 3.60 0.12 -1.39
N ILE A 109 4.15 -0.67 -0.46
CA ILE A 109 4.16 -0.31 0.97
C ILE A 109 5.00 0.94 1.22
N LYS A 110 6.19 1.04 0.63
CA LYS A 110 7.03 2.26 0.73
C LYS A 110 6.32 3.48 0.17
N LEU A 111 5.66 3.35 -0.99
CA LEU A 111 4.92 4.44 -1.59
C LEU A 111 3.73 4.87 -0.72
N ALA A 112 2.93 3.91 -0.23
CA ALA A 112 1.82 4.19 0.67
C ALA A 112 2.28 4.90 1.95
N LYS A 113 3.43 4.49 2.50
CA LYS A 113 4.03 5.15 3.66
C LYS A 113 4.50 6.57 3.33
N ALA A 114 5.17 6.77 2.19
CA ALA A 114 5.62 8.10 1.78
C ALA A 114 4.45 9.07 1.59
N VAL A 115 3.34 8.61 1.01
CA VAL A 115 2.09 9.39 0.87
C VAL A 115 1.51 9.72 2.26
N TYR A 116 1.48 8.75 3.17
CA TYR A 116 1.05 8.98 4.56
C TYR A 116 1.94 10.00 5.27
N ASP A 117 3.26 9.83 5.22
CA ASP A 117 4.24 10.68 5.91
C ASP A 117 4.23 12.13 5.36
N LYS A 118 4.00 12.33 4.06
CA LYS A 118 3.90 13.68 3.49
C LYS A 118 2.75 14.48 4.13
N ARG A 119 1.63 13.81 4.42
CA ARG A 119 0.44 14.44 5.03
C ARG A 119 0.52 14.50 6.56
N TYR A 120 0.96 13.43 7.20
CA TYR A 120 0.86 13.25 8.67
C TYR A 120 2.21 13.16 9.38
N GLY A 121 3.30 12.88 8.66
CA GLY A 121 4.65 12.81 9.24
C GLY A 121 5.21 14.18 9.62
N ALA A 122 4.59 15.27 9.16
CA ALA A 122 4.94 16.64 9.50
C ALA A 122 4.33 17.14 10.82
N ALA A 123 4.19 16.27 11.82
CA ALA A 123 3.88 16.69 13.20
C ALA A 123 4.95 17.66 13.77
N GLU A 124 6.07 17.89 13.07
CA GLU A 124 7.07 18.93 13.37
C GLU A 124 6.81 20.30 12.69
N ARG A 125 5.79 20.45 11.84
CA ARG A 125 5.46 21.73 11.15
C ARG A 125 4.56 22.69 11.95
N GLY A 126 4.40 22.49 13.25
CA GLY A 126 3.74 23.46 14.14
C GLY A 126 2.25 23.77 13.84
N GLU A 127 1.61 23.02 12.94
CA GLU A 127 0.19 23.20 12.60
C GLU A 127 -0.68 22.34 13.52
N ASP A 128 -0.94 22.88 14.71
CA ASP A 128 -1.83 22.32 15.74
C ASP A 128 -3.34 22.46 15.39
N THR A 129 -3.69 22.51 14.10
CA THR A 129 -5.04 22.88 13.63
C THR A 129 -5.81 21.77 12.90
N MET A 130 -5.24 20.58 12.72
CA MET A 130 -6.06 19.42 12.34
C MET A 130 -6.78 18.86 13.57
N LEU A 131 -8.08 19.13 13.66
CA LEU A 131 -9.02 18.44 14.56
C LEU A 131 -8.70 16.94 14.56
N ASP A 132 -8.32 16.42 15.73
CA ASP A 132 -7.75 15.09 15.95
C ASP A 132 -8.61 13.95 15.36
N TYR A 133 -9.92 14.21 15.21
CA TYR A 133 -10.91 13.32 14.61
C TYR A 133 -10.67 12.97 13.12
N ASN A 134 -9.87 13.75 12.38
CA ASN A 134 -9.57 13.51 10.97
C ASN A 134 -8.19 12.85 10.72
N LYS A 135 -7.43 12.53 11.77
CA LYS A 135 -6.15 11.84 11.61
C LYS A 135 -6.39 10.38 11.30
N LEU A 136 -5.72 9.89 10.27
CA LEU A 136 -5.66 8.45 10.01
C LEU A 136 -4.91 7.77 11.16
N LEU A 137 -5.23 6.49 11.39
CA LEU A 137 -4.45 5.65 12.28
C LEU A 137 -2.96 5.66 11.90
N PRO A 138 -2.06 5.37 12.85
CA PRO A 138 -0.65 5.14 12.54
C PRO A 138 -0.49 4.16 11.39
N PHE A 139 0.46 4.42 10.48
CA PHE A 139 0.63 3.62 9.26
C PHE A 139 0.69 2.09 9.49
N PRO A 140 1.39 1.55 10.51
CA PRO A 140 1.35 0.12 10.80
C PRO A 140 -0.07 -0.41 11.02
N LYS A 141 -0.91 0.33 11.75
CA LYS A 141 -2.31 -0.03 11.98
C LYS A 141 -3.18 0.06 10.73
N LEU A 142 -2.87 0.97 9.81
CA LEU A 142 -3.52 0.98 8.50
C LEU A 142 -3.19 -0.31 7.73
N LEU A 143 -1.91 -0.68 7.65
CA LEU A 143 -1.47 -1.91 7.00
C LEU A 143 -2.12 -3.17 7.61
N GLU A 144 -2.12 -3.28 8.94
CA GLU A 144 -2.78 -4.37 9.67
C GLU A 144 -4.26 -4.47 9.31
N ASN A 145 -4.99 -3.36 9.38
CA ASN A 145 -6.42 -3.32 9.07
C ASN A 145 -6.72 -3.68 7.61
N SER A 146 -5.94 -3.16 6.66
CA SER A 146 -6.14 -3.49 5.24
C SER A 146 -5.79 -4.96 4.97
N PHE A 147 -4.74 -5.49 5.60
CA PHE A 147 -4.37 -6.92 5.49
C PHE A 147 -5.46 -7.83 6.05
N GLN A 148 -5.94 -7.55 7.26
CA GLN A 148 -7.07 -8.24 7.86
C GLN A 148 -8.29 -8.22 6.93
N LYS A 149 -8.68 -7.05 6.42
CA LYS A 149 -9.83 -6.90 5.53
C LYS A 149 -9.70 -7.76 4.28
N VAL A 150 -8.53 -7.75 3.64
CA VAL A 150 -8.27 -8.48 2.38
C VAL A 150 -8.20 -9.99 2.63
N ILE A 151 -7.60 -10.44 3.73
CA ILE A 151 -7.44 -11.88 4.00
C ILE A 151 -8.75 -12.56 4.42
N THR A 152 -9.71 -11.80 4.94
CA THR A 152 -11.07 -12.29 5.25
C THR A 152 -12.07 -12.04 4.12
N GLU A 153 -11.67 -11.39 3.02
CA GLU A 153 -12.56 -10.99 1.93
C GLU A 153 -13.09 -12.22 1.16
N GLU A 154 -14.39 -12.52 1.28
CA GLU A 154 -15.01 -13.69 0.65
C GLU A 154 -15.03 -13.62 -0.88
N SER A 155 -15.07 -12.42 -1.45
CA SER A 155 -15.03 -12.21 -2.90
C SER A 155 -13.69 -12.63 -3.53
N LEU A 156 -12.63 -12.74 -2.72
CA LEU A 156 -11.31 -13.11 -3.18
C LEU A 156 -11.07 -14.61 -3.02
N ALA A 157 -10.57 -15.25 -4.09
CA ALA A 157 -10.31 -16.68 -4.10
C ALA A 157 -9.43 -17.10 -2.91
N ILE A 158 -9.85 -18.14 -2.18
CA ILE A 158 -9.18 -18.55 -0.94
C ILE A 158 -7.71 -18.94 -1.13
N LEU A 159 -7.35 -19.49 -2.29
CA LEU A 159 -5.97 -19.81 -2.64
C LEU A 159 -5.08 -18.56 -2.76
N LEU A 160 -5.63 -17.43 -3.23
CA LEU A 160 -4.88 -16.17 -3.25
C LEU A 160 -4.64 -15.68 -1.81
N ARG A 161 -5.64 -15.83 -0.95
CA ARG A 161 -5.56 -15.44 0.47
C ARG A 161 -4.55 -16.29 1.24
N ALA A 162 -4.55 -17.61 1.01
CA ALA A 162 -3.54 -18.51 1.55
C ALA A 162 -2.11 -18.16 1.08
N ARG A 163 -1.93 -17.80 -0.20
CA ARG A 163 -0.63 -17.31 -0.70
C ARG A 163 -0.23 -16.00 -0.04
N MET A 164 -1.15 -15.04 0.07
CA MET A 164 -0.87 -13.78 0.78
C MET A 164 -0.44 -14.04 2.22
N TRP A 165 -1.10 -14.97 2.91
CA TRP A 165 -0.71 -15.40 4.26
C TRP A 165 0.71 -15.95 4.28
N ALA A 166 1.01 -16.94 3.44
CA ALA A 166 2.31 -17.61 3.41
C ALA A 166 3.50 -16.67 3.15
N TRP A 167 3.28 -15.62 2.34
CA TRP A 167 4.31 -14.63 2.00
C TRP A 167 4.30 -13.39 2.90
N ALA A 168 3.29 -13.22 3.74
CA ALA A 168 3.20 -12.06 4.62
C ALA A 168 4.33 -12.07 5.67
N PRO A 169 4.91 -10.88 5.97
CA PRO A 169 5.86 -10.74 7.07
C PRO A 169 5.30 -11.31 8.38
N GLU A 170 6.15 -11.98 9.15
CA GLU A 170 5.75 -12.68 10.38
C GLU A 170 5.00 -11.75 11.35
N GLN A 171 5.53 -10.55 11.58
CA GLN A 171 4.91 -9.53 12.44
C GLN A 171 3.49 -9.15 11.99
N LEU A 172 3.26 -9.10 10.68
CA LEU A 172 1.95 -8.77 10.12
C LEU A 172 0.97 -9.92 10.35
N ARG A 173 1.40 -11.18 10.20
CA ARG A 173 0.56 -12.35 10.54
C ARG A 173 0.22 -12.37 12.03
N GLN A 174 1.21 -12.20 12.90
CA GLN A 174 1.03 -12.14 14.35
C GLN A 174 0.00 -11.08 14.76
N SER A 175 0.08 -9.87 14.17
CA SER A 175 -0.81 -8.76 14.53
C SER A 175 -2.30 -9.00 14.22
N VAL A 176 -2.61 -9.87 13.24
CA VAL A 176 -3.99 -10.10 12.79
C VAL A 176 -4.50 -11.51 13.05
N TYR A 177 -3.64 -12.44 13.49
CA TYR A 177 -3.99 -13.86 13.58
C TYR A 177 -5.18 -14.10 14.50
N GLN A 178 -5.13 -13.58 15.73
CA GLN A 178 -6.20 -13.80 16.71
C GLN A 178 -7.55 -13.25 16.26
N SER A 179 -7.57 -12.13 15.52
CA SER A 179 -8.82 -11.53 15.02
C SER A 179 -9.36 -12.18 13.75
N THR A 180 -8.56 -13.01 13.05
CA THR A 180 -8.92 -13.59 11.75
C THR A 180 -9.04 -15.11 11.75
N LYS A 181 -8.40 -15.81 12.70
CA LYS A 181 -8.28 -17.28 12.72
C LYS A 181 -9.61 -18.01 12.51
N ASP A 182 -10.66 -17.68 13.27
CA ASP A 182 -11.95 -18.38 13.21
C ASP A 182 -12.64 -18.17 11.85
N THR A 183 -12.44 -17.00 11.24
CA THR A 183 -12.99 -16.70 9.91
C THR A 183 -12.21 -17.40 8.81
N LEU A 184 -10.89 -17.41 8.89
CA LEU A 184 -10.03 -18.09 7.93
C LEU A 184 -10.23 -19.61 7.98
N GLU A 185 -10.39 -20.18 9.18
CA GLU A 185 -10.67 -21.60 9.37
C GLU A 185 -12.00 -21.99 8.74
N ARG A 186 -13.08 -21.27 9.07
CA ARG A 186 -14.40 -21.51 8.48
C ARG A 186 -14.39 -21.42 6.96
N GLN A 187 -13.71 -20.41 6.42
CA GLN A 187 -13.62 -20.19 4.97
C GLN A 187 -12.77 -21.28 4.28
N ALA A 188 -11.71 -21.77 4.93
CA ALA A 188 -10.90 -22.89 4.43
C ALA A 188 -11.70 -24.19 4.38
N LEU A 189 -12.42 -24.51 5.46
CA LEU A 189 -13.29 -25.68 5.51
C LEU A 189 -14.41 -25.61 4.46
N ALA A 190 -15.03 -24.44 4.28
CA ALA A 190 -16.07 -24.24 3.28
C ALA A 190 -15.58 -24.40 1.82
N ALA A 191 -14.26 -24.34 1.61
CA ALA A 191 -13.62 -24.55 0.32
C ALA A 191 -12.90 -25.91 0.19
N ASP A 192 -13.20 -26.86 1.10
CA ASP A 192 -12.57 -28.19 1.18
C ASP A 192 -11.03 -28.14 1.29
N LEU A 193 -10.50 -27.12 1.97
CA LEU A 193 -9.07 -26.96 2.25
C LEU A 193 -8.76 -27.27 3.72
N ASP A 194 -7.55 -27.79 3.96
CA ASP A 194 -6.99 -27.91 5.31
C ASP A 194 -6.63 -26.51 5.86
N PRO A 195 -7.30 -26.02 6.93
CA PRO A 195 -7.05 -24.70 7.49
C PRO A 195 -5.62 -24.48 7.95
N LEU A 196 -5.00 -25.50 8.57
CA LEU A 196 -3.65 -25.38 9.13
C LEU A 196 -2.58 -25.32 8.04
N ARG A 197 -2.88 -25.86 6.85
CA ARG A 197 -2.00 -25.74 5.68
C ARG A 197 -2.22 -24.45 4.90
N ALA A 198 -3.46 -23.98 4.81
CA ALA A 198 -3.81 -22.76 4.10
C ALA A 198 -3.40 -21.49 4.88
N PHE A 199 -3.62 -21.51 6.20
CA PHE A 199 -3.39 -20.38 7.11
C PHE A 199 -2.69 -20.84 8.39
N PRO A 200 -1.42 -21.32 8.30
CA PRO A 200 -0.67 -21.78 9.47
C PRO A 200 -0.54 -20.69 10.53
N PRO A 201 -0.60 -21.04 11.83
CA PRO A 201 -0.35 -20.09 12.91
C PRO A 201 1.03 -19.42 12.74
N PRO A 202 1.15 -18.12 13.08
CA PRO A 202 2.45 -17.47 13.07
C PRO A 202 3.37 -18.04 14.16
N GLN A 203 4.68 -17.91 13.95
CA GLN A 203 5.69 -18.37 14.90
C GLN A 203 5.57 -17.58 16.21
N GLY A 204 5.52 -18.28 17.35
CA GLY A 204 5.41 -17.67 18.68
C GLY A 204 3.99 -17.50 19.22
N ASP A 205 2.95 -17.90 18.47
CA ASP A 205 1.55 -17.92 18.93
C ASP A 205 1.17 -19.27 19.61
N ASP A 206 2.16 -20.06 20.04
CA ASP A 206 1.97 -21.27 20.86
C ASP A 206 1.33 -20.89 22.21
N GLN A 207 0.01 -20.77 22.24
CA GLN A 207 -0.79 -20.89 23.47
C GLN A 207 -0.87 -22.35 23.94
N SER A 208 0.21 -23.12 23.82
CA SER A 208 0.34 -24.49 24.32
C SER A 208 1.40 -24.54 25.42
N ALA A 209 1.16 -23.82 26.51
CA ALA A 209 1.84 -24.04 27.80
C ALA A 209 1.07 -23.42 28.98
N SER A 210 -0.25 -23.64 29.06
CA SER A 210 -0.97 -23.47 30.34
C SER A 210 -2.10 -24.47 30.51
N GLU A 211 -1.86 -25.72 30.12
CA GLU A 211 -2.44 -26.86 30.84
C GLU A 211 -1.31 -27.48 31.65
N LYS A 212 -1.07 -26.94 32.85
CA LYS A 212 -0.51 -27.78 33.90
C LYS A 212 -1.68 -28.59 34.46
N PRO A 213 -1.70 -29.93 34.32
CA PRO A 213 -2.61 -30.74 35.09
C PRO A 213 -2.19 -30.60 36.56
N THR A 214 -3.02 -29.96 37.38
CA THR A 214 -2.86 -30.01 38.84
C THR A 214 -3.07 -31.46 39.29
N THR A 215 -1.97 -32.21 39.28
CA THR A 215 -1.83 -33.49 39.96
C THR A 215 -0.94 -33.26 41.17
N THR A 216 -1.56 -33.16 42.33
CA THR A 216 -0.93 -33.38 43.64
C THR A 216 -2.07 -33.92 44.51
N SER A 217 -2.35 -35.21 44.39
CA SER A 217 -1.88 -36.28 45.28
C SER A 217 -2.39 -36.09 46.71
N ILE A 218 -3.45 -36.86 46.99
CA ILE A 218 -3.84 -37.32 48.32
C ILE A 218 -2.64 -38.01 48.96
N SER A 219 -2.31 -37.68 50.21
CA SER A 219 -1.60 -38.55 51.16
C SER A 219 -1.85 -38.07 52.59
N GLU A 220 -2.42 -39.02 53.37
CA GLU A 220 -2.49 -39.19 54.83
C GLU A 220 -3.22 -38.15 55.72
#